data_AF-A0A2J8T6K0-F1
#
_entry.id   AF-A0A2J8T6K0-F1
#
_cell.length_a   1.000
_cell.length_b   1.000
_cell.length_c   1.000
_cell.angle_alpha   90.00
_cell.angle_beta   90.00
_cell.angle_gamma   90.00
#
_symmetry.space_group_name_H-M   'P 1'
#
loop_
_entity.id
_entity.type
_entity.pdbx_description
1 polymer ?
#
loop_
_entity_poly.entity_id
_entity_poly.type
_entity_poly.pdbx_seq_one_letter_code
_entity_poly.pdbx_strand_id
1 'polypeptide(L)'
;MEVPEPSSPTEEEEEEEEHSAEPRPRTRSNPEGAEDRAVGAQASVGSRSEGEGEAASADDGSPNTSGAGPKSWQVPPPAPEVQIRTPRVNCPEKVIICLDLSEEMSLPKLESFNGSKTNALNVSQKMIEMFVRTKHKIDKSHEFALVVVNDDTAWLSGLTSDPRELCSCLYDLETASCSTFNLEGLFSLIQQKTELPVTENVQTIPPPYVVRTILVYSRPPCQPQ
;
A
#
# COMPACT_ATOMS: atom_id res chain seq x y z
N MET A 1 20.42 -64.65 25.68
CA MET A 1 21.58 -64.41 24.80
C MET A 1 22.07 -63.02 25.13
N GLU A 2 23.34 -62.95 25.50
CA GLU A 2 24.06 -61.78 25.99
C GLU A 2 24.13 -60.65 24.95
N VAL A 3 24.16 -59.43 25.51
CA VAL A 3 24.44 -58.15 24.86
C VAL A 3 25.93 -58.10 24.48
N PRO A 4 26.29 -57.46 23.35
CA PRO A 4 27.22 -56.33 23.48
C PRO A 4 26.95 -55.18 22.48
N GLU A 5 26.69 -53.99 23.02
CA GLU A 5 27.33 -52.73 22.60
C GLU A 5 28.71 -52.67 23.30
N PRO A 6 29.76 -51.95 22.83
CA PRO A 6 29.67 -50.52 22.45
C PRO A 6 30.66 -50.00 21.39
N SER A 7 30.40 -48.82 20.81
CA SER A 7 31.44 -47.79 20.58
C SER A 7 30.89 -46.50 19.93
N SER A 8 30.97 -45.43 20.71
CA SER A 8 31.15 -44.02 20.27
C SER A 8 32.29 -43.46 21.13
N PRO A 9 32.90 -42.29 20.85
CA PRO A 9 32.76 -41.39 19.70
C PRO A 9 34.10 -41.13 18.97
N THR A 10 34.06 -40.67 17.72
CA THR A 10 35.23 -40.04 17.09
C THR A 10 34.99 -38.53 17.11
N GLU A 11 35.78 -37.84 17.93
CA GLU A 11 35.99 -36.40 17.92
C GLU A 11 36.96 -36.09 16.78
N GLU A 12 36.53 -35.35 15.75
CA GLU A 12 37.43 -34.73 14.78
C GLU A 12 36.99 -33.28 14.52
N GLU A 13 37.75 -32.40 15.17
CA GLU A 13 38.33 -31.13 14.68
C GLU A 13 37.39 -29.96 14.34
N GLU A 14 37.40 -29.01 15.29
CA GLU A 14 37.13 -27.59 15.11
C GLU A 14 38.18 -26.98 14.16
N GLU A 15 37.75 -26.46 13.01
CA GLU A 15 38.53 -25.46 12.26
C GLU A 15 37.82 -24.11 12.37
N GLU A 16 38.33 -23.30 13.29
CA GLU A 16 38.10 -21.85 13.34
C GLU A 16 38.83 -21.20 12.15
N GLU A 17 38.11 -20.82 11.09
CA GLU A 17 38.59 -19.79 10.16
C GLU A 17 38.10 -18.41 10.63
N GLU A 18 38.91 -17.82 11.51
CA GLU A 18 38.92 -16.39 11.77
C GLU A 18 39.82 -15.71 10.71
N HIS A 19 39.24 -15.00 9.73
CA HIS A 19 40.02 -13.97 9.04
C HIS A 19 39.21 -12.78 8.49
N SER A 20 39.57 -11.63 9.06
CA SER A 20 39.54 -10.27 8.49
C SER A 20 38.20 -9.65 8.11
N ALA A 21 37.64 -8.89 9.07
CA ALA A 21 36.75 -7.77 8.79
C ALA A 21 37.51 -6.66 8.03
N GLU A 22 37.17 -6.45 6.76
CA GLU A 22 37.63 -5.30 5.99
C GLU A 22 36.67 -4.09 6.21
N PRO A 23 37.16 -2.92 6.63
CA PRO A 23 36.29 -1.80 6.96
C PRO A 23 35.77 -1.11 5.68
N ARG A 24 34.46 -1.19 5.45
CA ARG A 24 33.81 -0.41 4.39
C ARG A 24 33.94 1.11 4.68
N PRO A 25 34.28 1.93 3.67
CA PRO A 25 34.48 3.36 3.86
C PRO A 25 33.18 4.06 4.28
N ARG A 26 33.28 4.84 5.35
CA ARG A 26 32.22 5.72 5.87
C ARG A 26 31.99 6.89 4.90
N THR A 27 30.94 6.82 4.09
CA THR A 27 30.41 8.01 3.42
C THR A 27 29.42 8.71 4.36
N ARG A 28 29.90 9.82 4.93
CA ARG A 28 29.11 10.86 5.56
C ARG A 28 28.27 11.56 4.49
N SER A 29 26.95 11.53 4.61
CA SER A 29 26.09 12.70 4.33
C SER A 29 24.63 12.38 4.67
N ASN A 30 24.24 12.74 5.90
CA ASN A 30 22.88 13.16 6.22
C ASN A 30 22.98 14.55 6.85
N PRO A 31 22.32 15.58 6.32
CA PRO A 31 21.90 16.71 7.12
C PRO A 31 20.39 16.59 7.38
N GLU A 32 20.12 16.22 8.61
CA GLU A 32 18.87 16.39 9.34
C GLU A 32 18.55 17.89 9.49
N GLY A 33 17.26 18.26 9.47
CA GLY A 33 16.76 19.48 10.10
C GLY A 33 16.63 20.74 9.24
N ALA A 34 15.42 21.01 8.76
CA ALA A 34 14.94 22.36 8.50
C ALA A 34 13.45 22.47 8.83
N GLU A 35 13.10 22.10 10.06
CA GLU A 35 11.85 22.50 10.69
C GLU A 35 12.18 23.58 11.73
N ASP A 36 12.13 24.84 11.30
CA ASP A 36 11.83 25.98 12.17
C ASP A 36 11.77 27.27 11.36
N ARG A 37 10.55 27.74 11.09
CA ARG A 37 10.26 29.17 11.28
C ARG A 37 8.80 29.41 11.61
N ALA A 38 8.59 29.68 12.89
CA ALA A 38 7.42 30.32 13.45
C ALA A 38 7.11 31.69 12.81
N VAL A 39 5.82 31.92 12.61
CA VAL A 39 5.01 33.12 12.93
C VAL A 39 5.74 34.48 13.07
N GLY A 40 5.29 35.50 12.32
CA GLY A 40 5.41 36.91 12.75
C GLY A 40 5.59 37.99 11.68
N ALA A 41 4.49 38.70 11.40
CA ALA A 41 4.33 40.15 11.17
C ALA A 41 5.28 40.99 10.27
N GLN A 42 4.64 41.62 9.26
CA GLN A 42 4.73 43.00 8.74
C GLN A 42 6.08 43.77 8.59
N ALA A 43 6.35 44.22 7.36
CA ALA A 43 6.63 45.62 6.93
C ALA A 43 7.03 45.59 5.43
N SER A 44 6.25 46.16 4.50
CA SER A 44 6.31 47.54 3.97
C SER A 44 7.53 47.88 3.08
N VAL A 45 7.22 48.64 2.02
CA VAL A 45 8.04 49.50 1.12
C VAL A 45 8.76 48.88 -0.11
N GLY A 46 8.38 49.36 -1.32
CA GLY A 46 9.37 49.76 -2.34
C GLY A 46 9.12 49.45 -3.84
N SER A 47 8.27 50.26 -4.48
CA SER A 47 8.20 50.73 -5.89
C SER A 47 9.06 50.18 -7.05
N ARG A 48 8.43 50.07 -8.25
CA ARG A 48 8.79 50.69 -9.57
C ARG A 48 7.78 50.24 -10.68
N SER A 49 6.93 51.16 -11.20
CA SER A 49 6.89 51.76 -12.58
C SER A 49 6.62 50.74 -13.72
N GLU A 50 5.74 50.90 -14.71
CA GLU A 50 5.38 52.02 -15.62
C GLU A 50 3.92 51.82 -16.13
N GLY A 51 3.09 52.86 -16.36
CA GLY A 51 2.83 53.50 -17.67
C GLY A 51 1.48 53.05 -18.28
N GLU A 52 0.36 53.73 -18.01
CA GLU A 52 -0.37 54.72 -18.86
C GLU A 52 -1.13 54.18 -20.09
N GLY A 53 -2.44 54.47 -20.15
CA GLY A 53 -3.32 54.20 -21.29
C GLY A 53 -4.81 54.36 -20.96
N GLU A 54 -5.29 55.61 -20.96
CA GLU A 54 -6.63 56.06 -20.60
C GLU A 54 -7.48 56.36 -21.86
N ALA A 55 -8.76 55.96 -21.89
CA ALA A 55 -9.81 56.66 -22.66
C ALA A 55 -11.24 56.25 -22.22
N ALA A 56 -11.89 57.25 -21.61
CA ALA A 56 -13.28 57.49 -21.21
C ALA A 56 -14.48 56.68 -21.77
N SER A 57 -15.46 56.52 -20.87
CA SER A 57 -16.87 56.15 -21.07
C SER A 57 -17.73 57.29 -21.66
N ALA A 58 -18.85 56.92 -22.30
CA ALA A 58 -20.10 57.71 -22.29
C ALA A 58 -21.33 56.80 -22.57
N ASP A 59 -22.45 57.19 -21.97
CA ASP A 59 -23.72 56.48 -21.79
C ASP A 59 -24.80 56.84 -22.84
N ASP A 60 -25.90 56.07 -22.82
CA ASP A 60 -27.28 56.40 -23.23
C ASP A 60 -27.88 55.83 -24.56
N GLY A 61 -29.14 55.34 -24.45
CA GLY A 61 -30.12 55.30 -25.55
C GLY A 61 -30.53 53.95 -26.18
N SER A 62 -31.58 53.30 -25.64
CA SER A 62 -32.35 52.16 -26.23
C SER A 62 -33.18 52.56 -27.49
N PRO A 63 -33.96 51.69 -28.19
CA PRO A 63 -34.20 50.24 -28.10
C PRO A 63 -34.16 49.47 -29.46
N ASN A 64 -34.38 48.14 -29.41
CA ASN A 64 -35.30 47.34 -30.25
C ASN A 64 -34.75 46.04 -30.90
N THR A 65 -35.62 45.03 -30.89
CA THR A 65 -35.67 43.79 -31.70
C THR A 65 -35.04 42.49 -31.19
N SER A 66 -35.97 41.59 -30.83
CA SER A 66 -35.97 40.13 -30.80
C SER A 66 -34.88 39.39 -31.61
N GLY A 67 -34.10 38.59 -30.89
CA GLY A 67 -33.34 37.45 -31.43
C GLY A 67 -33.32 36.32 -30.40
N ALA A 68 -33.79 35.13 -30.79
CA ALA A 68 -33.76 33.94 -29.96
C ALA A 68 -32.32 33.63 -29.55
N GLY A 69 -32.00 33.81 -28.26
CA GLY A 69 -30.71 33.42 -27.70
C GLY A 69 -30.55 31.89 -27.70
N PRO A 70 -29.33 31.37 -27.94
CA PRO A 70 -29.08 29.94 -27.93
C PRO A 70 -29.41 29.38 -26.54
N LYS A 71 -30.11 28.24 -26.51
CA LYS A 71 -30.37 27.48 -25.27
C LYS A 71 -29.04 27.32 -24.54
N SER A 72 -28.98 27.80 -23.30
CA SER A 72 -27.83 27.56 -22.43
C SER A 72 -27.65 26.04 -22.32
N TRP A 73 -26.54 25.56 -22.88
CA TRP A 73 -26.09 24.20 -22.64
C TRP A 73 -25.89 24.08 -21.13
N GLN A 74 -26.82 23.41 -20.46
CA GLN A 74 -26.68 23.11 -19.04
C GLN A 74 -25.48 22.17 -18.92
N VAL A 75 -24.37 22.71 -18.42
CA VAL A 75 -23.21 21.94 -18.01
C VAL A 75 -23.70 20.98 -16.93
N PRO A 76 -23.46 19.66 -17.06
CA PRO A 76 -23.77 18.72 -15.99
C PRO A 76 -23.13 19.20 -14.68
N PRO A 77 -23.82 19.07 -13.53
CA PRO A 77 -23.23 19.46 -12.27
C PRO A 77 -21.87 18.76 -12.10
N PRO A 78 -20.83 19.48 -11.67
CA PRO A 78 -19.52 18.87 -11.46
C PRO A 78 -19.67 17.72 -10.48
N ALA A 79 -19.03 16.59 -10.80
CA ALA A 79 -19.02 15.44 -9.92
C ALA A 79 -18.54 15.89 -8.52
N PRO A 80 -19.17 15.43 -7.43
CA PRO A 80 -18.81 15.87 -6.09
C PRO A 80 -17.32 15.58 -5.84
N GLU A 81 -16.59 16.61 -5.41
CA GLU A 81 -15.19 16.46 -5.01
C GLU A 81 -15.08 15.43 -3.87
N VAL A 82 -14.04 14.60 -3.93
CA VAL A 82 -13.77 13.57 -2.91
C VAL A 82 -13.52 14.25 -1.56
N GLN A 83 -14.41 14.02 -0.59
CA GLN A 83 -14.27 14.54 0.77
C GLN A 83 -13.62 13.51 1.70
N ILE A 84 -12.42 13.82 2.22
CA ILE A 84 -11.77 13.01 3.25
C ILE A 84 -12.23 13.50 4.63
N ARG A 85 -12.93 12.63 5.36
CA ARG A 85 -13.50 12.96 6.68
C ARG A 85 -12.70 12.42 7.85
N THR A 86 -11.89 11.38 7.66
CA THR A 86 -11.16 10.72 8.73
C THR A 86 -9.98 11.58 9.22
N PRO A 87 -9.66 11.58 10.54
CA PRO A 87 -8.48 12.26 11.06
C PRO A 87 -7.20 11.66 10.47
N ARG A 88 -6.17 12.49 10.32
CA ARG A 88 -4.86 12.09 9.78
C ARG A 88 -3.91 11.67 10.90
N VAL A 89 -4.09 10.45 11.38
CA VAL A 89 -3.36 9.88 12.51
C VAL A 89 -2.96 8.45 12.19
N ASN A 90 -1.79 8.06 12.68
CA ASN A 90 -1.17 6.76 12.46
C ASN A 90 -1.74 5.70 13.43
N CYS A 91 -3.01 5.35 13.26
CA CYS A 91 -3.60 4.24 14.01
C CYS A 91 -2.93 2.90 13.66
N PRO A 92 -2.94 1.93 14.59
CA PRO A 92 -2.65 0.53 14.26
C PRO A 92 -3.48 0.06 13.06
N GLU A 93 -2.94 -0.86 12.28
CA GLU A 93 -3.59 -1.33 11.04
C GLU A 93 -3.72 -2.84 11.11
N LYS A 94 -4.90 -3.35 10.72
CA LYS A 94 -5.17 -4.74 10.39
C LYS A 94 -5.09 -4.86 8.87
N VAL A 95 -3.95 -5.29 8.36
CA VAL A 95 -3.69 -5.38 6.92
C VAL A 95 -3.94 -6.79 6.42
N ILE A 96 -4.98 -6.95 5.61
CA ILE A 96 -5.37 -8.23 5.02
C ILE A 96 -4.80 -8.27 3.59
N ILE A 97 -3.87 -9.18 3.35
CA ILE A 97 -3.21 -9.35 2.06
C ILE A 97 -3.89 -10.49 1.33
N CYS A 98 -4.59 -10.16 0.25
CA CYS A 98 -5.27 -11.10 -0.63
C CYS A 98 -4.39 -11.36 -1.85
N LEU A 99 -3.89 -12.59 -1.99
CA LEU A 99 -3.04 -13.01 -3.09
C LEU A 99 -3.81 -13.95 -4.02
N ASP A 100 -4.03 -13.53 -5.26
CA ASP A 100 -4.51 -14.41 -6.32
C ASP A 100 -3.43 -15.47 -6.62
N LEU A 101 -3.82 -16.75 -6.64
CA LEU A 101 -2.92 -17.88 -6.93
C LEU A 101 -3.29 -18.59 -8.24
N SER A 102 -3.88 -17.84 -9.19
CA SER A 102 -4.07 -18.35 -10.55
C SER A 102 -2.76 -18.74 -11.23
N GLU A 103 -2.85 -19.63 -12.23
CA GLU A 103 -1.70 -20.07 -13.03
C GLU A 103 -0.90 -18.91 -13.67
N GLU A 104 -1.55 -17.78 -13.96
CA GLU A 104 -0.90 -16.57 -14.50
C GLU A 104 0.22 -16.05 -13.60
N MET A 105 0.12 -16.25 -12.28
CA MET A 105 1.14 -15.84 -11.32
C MET A 105 2.43 -16.64 -11.43
N SER A 106 2.37 -17.85 -11.96
CA SER A 106 3.51 -18.76 -12.14
C SER A 106 4.28 -18.51 -13.44
N LEU A 107 3.69 -17.75 -14.38
CA LEU A 107 4.27 -17.55 -15.69
C LEU A 107 5.53 -16.66 -15.63
N PRO A 108 6.65 -17.04 -16.27
CA PRO A 108 7.90 -16.30 -16.25
C PRO A 108 7.86 -15.12 -17.26
N LYS A 109 6.86 -14.24 -17.10
CA LYS A 109 6.60 -13.08 -17.96
C LYS A 109 7.33 -11.82 -17.50
N LEU A 110 7.86 -11.81 -16.27
CA LEU A 110 8.54 -10.65 -15.70
C LEU A 110 10.06 -10.79 -15.87
N GLU A 111 10.71 -9.67 -16.15
CA GLU A 111 12.17 -9.59 -16.27
C GLU A 111 12.73 -8.82 -15.07
N SER A 112 13.73 -9.40 -14.41
CA SER A 112 14.46 -8.78 -13.32
C SER A 112 15.54 -7.83 -13.85
N PHE A 113 16.04 -6.91 -13.02
CA PHE A 113 17.10 -5.97 -13.41
C PHE A 113 18.41 -6.62 -13.91
N ASN A 114 18.66 -7.88 -13.55
CA ASN A 114 19.80 -8.66 -14.02
C ASN A 114 19.52 -9.43 -15.32
N GLY A 115 18.39 -9.18 -16.00
CA GLY A 115 17.95 -9.87 -17.22
C GLY A 115 17.40 -11.28 -16.99
N SER A 116 17.30 -11.75 -15.74
CA SER A 116 16.70 -13.06 -15.46
C SER A 116 15.19 -12.99 -15.48
N LYS A 117 14.55 -14.03 -16.06
CA LYS A 117 13.09 -14.17 -16.05
C LYS A 117 12.63 -14.66 -14.68
N THR A 118 11.54 -14.08 -14.19
CA THR A 118 10.87 -14.46 -12.95
C THR A 118 9.36 -14.46 -13.15
N ASN A 119 8.64 -15.10 -12.25
CA ASN A 119 7.18 -15.08 -12.24
C ASN A 119 6.64 -14.04 -11.23
N ALA A 120 5.35 -13.72 -11.33
CA ALA A 120 4.72 -12.73 -10.49
C ALA A 120 4.54 -13.21 -9.04
N LEU A 121 4.37 -14.51 -8.79
CA LEU A 121 4.32 -15.07 -7.43
C LEU A 121 5.61 -14.77 -6.66
N ASN A 122 6.77 -15.11 -7.20
CA ASN A 122 8.08 -14.90 -6.57
C ASN A 122 8.34 -13.42 -6.28
N VAL A 123 7.94 -12.53 -7.21
CA VAL A 123 8.08 -11.08 -7.01
C VAL A 123 7.11 -10.60 -5.93
N SER A 124 5.88 -11.08 -5.94
CA SER A 124 4.85 -10.73 -4.94
C SER A 124 5.23 -11.19 -3.54
N GLN A 125 5.76 -12.41 -3.39
CA GLN A 125 6.25 -12.92 -2.10
C GLN A 125 7.33 -12.00 -1.52
N LYS A 126 8.32 -11.61 -2.34
CA LYS A 126 9.38 -10.66 -1.91
C LYS A 126 8.81 -9.29 -1.56
N MET A 127 7.90 -8.76 -2.38
CA MET A 127 7.27 -7.46 -2.11
C MET A 127 6.44 -7.47 -0.83
N ILE A 128 5.65 -8.53 -0.62
CA ILE A 128 4.82 -8.70 0.57
C ILE A 128 5.70 -8.88 1.81
N GLU A 129 6.75 -9.70 1.76
CA GLU A 129 7.70 -9.84 2.87
C GLU A 129 8.31 -8.48 3.24
N MET A 130 8.85 -7.76 2.25
CA MET A 130 9.44 -6.44 2.46
C MET A 130 8.41 -5.46 3.05
N PHE A 131 7.18 -5.46 2.53
CA PHE A 131 6.10 -4.61 3.01
C PHE A 131 5.75 -4.90 4.47
N VAL A 132 5.47 -6.17 4.81
CA VAL A 132 5.08 -6.59 6.17
C VAL A 132 6.18 -6.27 7.17
N ARG A 133 7.44 -6.61 6.85
CA ARG A 133 8.59 -6.32 7.73
C ARG A 133 8.80 -4.82 7.91
N THR A 134 8.61 -4.03 6.86
CA THR A 134 8.75 -2.56 6.92
C THR A 134 7.64 -1.95 7.77
N LYS A 135 6.37 -2.33 7.55
CA LYS A 135 5.24 -1.85 8.34
C LYS A 135 5.41 -2.22 9.80
N HIS A 136 5.73 -3.48 10.10
CA HIS A 136 6.01 -3.94 11.47
C HIS A 136 7.23 -3.23 12.12
N LYS A 137 8.17 -2.69 11.34
CA LYS A 137 9.26 -1.87 11.87
C LYS A 137 8.81 -0.45 12.23
N ILE A 138 7.86 0.11 11.49
CA ILE A 138 7.28 1.43 11.75
C ILE A 138 6.40 1.39 13.01
N ASP A 139 5.54 0.38 13.11
CA ASP A 139 4.69 0.17 14.28
C ASP A 139 4.49 -1.33 14.53
N LYS A 140 4.82 -1.76 15.76
CA LYS A 140 4.72 -3.16 16.21
C LYS A 140 3.28 -3.61 16.42
N SER A 141 2.35 -2.68 16.57
CA SER A 141 0.93 -2.94 16.78
C SER A 141 0.15 -3.23 15.49
N HIS A 142 0.79 -3.10 14.32
CA HIS A 142 0.18 -3.58 13.08
C HIS A 142 -0.02 -5.10 13.13
N GLU A 143 -1.17 -5.54 12.65
CA GLU A 143 -1.52 -6.95 12.48
C GLU A 143 -1.66 -7.22 10.99
N PHE A 144 -1.24 -8.41 10.56
CA PHE A 144 -1.27 -8.83 9.18
C PHE A 144 -1.99 -10.17 9.07
N ALA A 145 -2.70 -10.36 7.96
CA ALA A 145 -3.31 -11.62 7.60
C ALA A 145 -3.03 -11.94 6.14
N LEU A 146 -2.97 -13.24 5.82
CA LEU A 146 -2.81 -13.72 4.45
C LEU A 146 -4.05 -14.51 4.04
N VAL A 147 -4.66 -14.07 2.94
CA VAL A 147 -5.79 -14.72 2.29
C VAL A 147 -5.36 -15.06 0.86
N VAL A 148 -5.65 -16.27 0.42
CA VAL A 148 -5.40 -16.69 -0.96
C VAL A 148 -6.70 -16.82 -1.71
N VAL A 149 -6.65 -16.49 -3.00
CA VAL A 149 -7.84 -16.51 -3.86
C VAL A 149 -7.58 -17.37 -5.10
N ASN A 150 -8.32 -18.47 -5.19
CA ASN A 150 -8.41 -19.35 -6.35
C ASN A 150 -9.85 -19.32 -6.87
N ASP A 151 -10.44 -20.47 -7.22
CA ASP A 151 -11.90 -20.57 -7.40
C ASP A 151 -12.62 -20.37 -6.05
N ASP A 152 -12.00 -20.85 -4.96
CA ASP A 152 -12.41 -20.57 -3.58
C ASP A 152 -11.41 -19.63 -2.87
N THR A 153 -11.91 -18.93 -1.84
CA THR A 153 -11.10 -18.04 -0.98
C THR A 153 -10.73 -18.75 0.32
N ALA A 154 -9.45 -18.74 0.69
CA ALA A 154 -8.97 -19.37 1.92
C ALA A 154 -8.15 -18.41 2.78
N TRP A 155 -8.45 -18.38 4.08
CA TRP A 155 -7.72 -17.60 5.07
C TRP A 155 -6.58 -18.45 5.65
N LEU A 156 -5.33 -18.20 5.24
CA LEU A 156 -4.19 -19.05 5.58
C LEU A 156 -3.53 -18.67 6.91
N SER A 157 -3.41 -17.38 7.17
CA SER A 157 -2.77 -16.86 8.38
C SER A 157 -3.71 -15.87 9.07
N GLY A 158 -4.01 -16.13 10.35
CA GLY A 158 -4.79 -15.24 11.22
C GLY A 158 -4.22 -13.82 11.30
N LEU A 159 -4.98 -12.87 11.85
CA LEU A 159 -4.42 -11.57 12.19
C LEU A 159 -3.31 -11.79 13.25
N THR A 160 -2.09 -11.46 12.88
CA THR A 160 -0.90 -11.63 13.72
C THR A 160 0.02 -10.43 13.58
N SER A 161 0.64 -10.00 14.68
CA SER A 161 1.71 -9.00 14.64
C SER A 161 3.09 -9.62 14.40
N ASP A 162 3.23 -10.95 14.37
CA ASP A 162 4.50 -11.61 14.06
C ASP A 162 4.67 -11.76 12.54
N PRO A 163 5.58 -11.00 11.90
CA PRO A 163 5.79 -11.10 10.46
C PRO A 163 6.31 -12.48 10.02
N ARG A 164 6.92 -13.26 10.92
CA ARG A 164 7.48 -14.59 10.60
C ARG A 164 6.40 -15.60 10.28
N GLU A 165 5.29 -15.57 11.02
CA GLU A 165 4.15 -16.48 10.79
C GLU A 165 3.56 -16.26 9.40
N LEU A 166 3.31 -15.01 9.02
CA LEU A 166 2.82 -14.67 7.69
C LEU A 166 3.81 -15.07 6.60
N CYS A 167 5.11 -14.79 6.77
CA CYS A 167 6.12 -15.13 5.78
C CYS A 167 6.26 -16.65 5.61
N SER A 168 6.10 -17.42 6.69
CA SER A 168 6.11 -18.89 6.61
C SER A 168 5.01 -19.41 5.70
N CYS A 169 3.78 -18.91 5.85
CA CYS A 169 2.67 -19.27 4.95
C CYS A 169 2.89 -18.75 3.53
N LEU A 170 3.43 -17.54 3.38
CA LEU A 170 3.62 -16.88 2.09
C LEU A 170 4.54 -17.63 1.14
N TYR A 171 5.58 -18.29 1.65
CA TYR A 171 6.53 -19.05 0.85
C TYR A 171 6.13 -20.52 0.62
N ASP A 172 5.06 -20.99 1.25
CA ASP A 172 4.49 -22.33 1.10
C ASP A 172 3.23 -22.32 0.23
N LEU A 173 3.27 -21.58 -0.88
CA LEU A 173 2.12 -21.38 -1.77
C LEU A 173 2.35 -22.02 -3.14
N GLU A 174 1.30 -22.64 -3.65
CA GLU A 174 1.24 -23.20 -5.00
C GLU A 174 0.15 -22.53 -5.81
N THR A 175 0.40 -22.36 -7.11
CA THR A 175 -0.59 -21.83 -8.06
C THR A 175 -1.49 -22.92 -8.61
N ALA A 176 -2.74 -22.59 -8.91
CA ALA A 176 -3.69 -23.49 -9.54
C ALA A 176 -4.34 -22.88 -10.79
N SER A 177 -4.73 -23.71 -11.75
CA SER A 177 -5.61 -23.27 -12.84
C SER A 177 -6.97 -22.92 -12.25
N CYS A 178 -7.37 -21.65 -12.38
CA CYS A 178 -8.62 -21.12 -11.82
C CYS A 178 -9.44 -20.47 -12.93
N SER A 179 -10.76 -20.60 -12.86
CA SER A 179 -11.69 -20.09 -13.88
C SER A 179 -12.47 -18.86 -13.42
N THR A 180 -12.66 -18.68 -12.12
CA THR A 180 -13.50 -17.61 -11.55
C THR A 180 -12.88 -17.00 -10.31
N PHE A 181 -13.10 -15.70 -10.09
CA PHE A 181 -12.60 -14.98 -8.92
C PHE A 181 -13.78 -14.45 -8.10
N ASN A 182 -14.18 -15.15 -7.04
CA ASN A 182 -15.34 -14.76 -6.25
C ASN A 182 -15.02 -13.62 -5.25
N LEU A 183 -15.23 -12.37 -5.69
CA LEU A 183 -15.02 -11.19 -4.86
C LEU A 183 -16.03 -11.07 -3.70
N GLU A 184 -17.28 -11.50 -3.91
CA GLU A 184 -18.32 -11.49 -2.86
C GLU A 184 -17.95 -12.44 -1.71
N GLY A 185 -17.50 -13.65 -2.04
CA GLY A 185 -17.01 -14.64 -1.07
C GLY A 185 -15.80 -14.12 -0.29
N LEU A 186 -14.88 -13.43 -0.98
CA LEU A 186 -13.72 -12.81 -0.34
C LEU A 186 -14.12 -11.78 0.72
N PHE A 187 -14.99 -10.82 0.35
CA PHE A 187 -15.42 -9.80 1.31
C PHE A 187 -16.32 -10.36 2.42
N SER A 188 -17.13 -11.37 2.11
CA SER A 188 -17.90 -12.09 3.14
C SER A 188 -17.00 -12.76 4.17
N LEU A 189 -15.92 -13.43 3.71
CA LEU A 189 -14.92 -14.04 4.58
C LEU A 189 -14.19 -12.99 5.43
N ILE A 190 -13.80 -11.86 4.83
CA ILE A 190 -13.16 -10.75 5.55
C ILE A 190 -14.09 -10.19 6.63
N GLN A 191 -15.36 -9.95 6.30
CA GLN A 191 -16.37 -9.44 7.23
C GLN A 191 -16.65 -10.43 8.36
N GLN A 192 -16.59 -11.73 8.10
CA GLN A 192 -16.75 -12.78 9.11
C GLN A 192 -15.55 -12.86 10.07
N LYS A 193 -14.33 -12.62 9.56
CA LYS A 193 -13.07 -12.78 10.31
C LYS A 193 -12.58 -11.49 10.97
N THR A 194 -13.07 -10.33 10.54
CA THR A 194 -12.61 -9.02 10.98
C THR A 194 -13.78 -8.11 11.30
N GLU A 195 -13.82 -7.59 12.53
CA GLU A 195 -14.77 -6.56 12.94
C GLU A 195 -14.29 -5.17 12.52
N LEU A 196 -15.22 -4.34 12.03
CA LEU A 196 -14.93 -2.94 11.70
C LEU A 196 -15.09 -2.06 12.95
N PRO A 197 -14.13 -1.19 13.25
CA PRO A 197 -14.22 -0.32 14.41
C PRO A 197 -15.26 0.77 14.18
N VAL A 198 -16.02 1.10 15.23
CA VAL A 198 -17.00 2.19 15.24
C VAL A 198 -16.53 3.26 16.23
N THR A 199 -16.62 4.52 15.83
CA THR A 199 -16.37 5.67 16.72
C THR A 199 -17.58 6.60 16.72
N GLU A 200 -17.80 7.31 17.84
CA GLU A 200 -18.92 8.24 17.99
C GLU A 200 -18.84 9.41 16.99
N ASN A 201 -17.62 9.89 16.70
CA ASN A 201 -17.37 10.95 15.73
C ASN A 201 -16.15 10.62 14.86
N VAL A 202 -16.41 10.16 13.64
CA VAL A 202 -15.39 9.76 12.65
C VAL A 202 -14.51 10.91 12.14
N GLN A 203 -14.88 12.17 12.40
CA GLN A 203 -14.12 13.34 11.95
C GLN A 203 -13.05 13.79 12.94
N THR A 204 -13.23 13.49 14.22
CA THR A 204 -12.36 14.00 15.29
C THR A 204 -11.76 12.91 16.14
N ILE A 205 -12.44 11.76 16.30
CA ILE A 205 -11.99 10.67 17.16
C ILE A 205 -11.27 9.62 16.30
N PRO A 206 -9.97 9.37 16.51
CA PRO A 206 -9.28 8.28 15.84
C PRO A 206 -9.89 6.92 16.20
N PRO A 207 -10.05 6.00 15.24
CA PRO A 207 -10.44 4.64 15.56
C PRO A 207 -9.30 3.91 16.30
N PRO A 208 -9.62 2.86 17.08
CA PRO A 208 -8.60 2.07 17.77
C PRO A 208 -7.65 1.34 16.81
N TYR A 209 -8.11 1.06 15.58
CA TYR A 209 -7.33 0.49 14.49
C TYR A 209 -8.00 0.82 13.15
N VAL A 210 -7.32 0.55 12.04
CA VAL A 210 -7.87 0.65 10.68
C VAL A 210 -7.78 -0.71 9.99
N VAL A 211 -8.82 -1.13 9.29
CA VAL A 211 -8.80 -2.34 8.46
C VAL A 211 -8.48 -1.95 7.02
N ARG A 212 -7.47 -2.57 6.41
CA ARG A 212 -7.09 -2.36 5.01
C ARG A 212 -6.91 -3.70 4.30
N THR A 213 -7.49 -3.82 3.12
CA THR A 213 -7.25 -4.97 2.24
C THR A 213 -6.35 -4.56 1.08
N ILE A 214 -5.31 -5.34 0.82
CA ILE A 214 -4.45 -5.23 -0.36
C ILE A 214 -4.72 -6.45 -1.24
N LEU A 215 -5.23 -6.23 -2.44
CA LEU A 215 -5.49 -7.31 -3.39
C LEU A 215 -4.45 -7.29 -4.51
N VAL A 216 -3.67 -8.37 -4.61
CA VAL A 216 -2.80 -8.65 -5.75
C VAL A 216 -3.58 -9.55 -6.70
N TYR A 217 -4.06 -8.99 -7.81
CA TYR A 217 -4.88 -9.67 -8.81
C TYR A 217 -4.13 -9.80 -10.12
N SER A 218 -4.14 -10.99 -10.72
CA SER A 218 -3.30 -11.31 -11.87
C SER A 218 -4.06 -11.83 -13.10
N ARG A 219 -5.35 -12.12 -12.94
CA ARG A 219 -6.13 -12.76 -14.01
C ARG A 219 -6.48 -11.78 -15.13
N PRO A 220 -6.73 -12.28 -16.35
CA PRO A 220 -7.18 -11.45 -17.46
C PRO A 220 -8.48 -10.70 -17.15
N PRO A 221 -8.82 -9.66 -17.94
CA PRO A 221 -10.07 -8.93 -17.78
C PRO A 221 -11.28 -9.88 -17.79
N CYS A 222 -12.05 -9.86 -16.71
CA CYS A 222 -13.34 -10.52 -16.62
C CYS A 222 -14.46 -9.47 -16.73
N GLN A 223 -15.67 -9.90 -17.11
CA GLN A 223 -16.84 -9.04 -16.96
C GLN A 223 -17.08 -8.77 -15.45
N PRO A 224 -17.76 -7.67 -15.10
CA PRO A 224 -18.25 -7.46 -13.74
C PRO A 224 -19.04 -8.70 -13.32
N GLN A 225 -18.65 -9.31 -12.19
CA GLN A 225 -19.36 -10.40 -11.57
C GLN A 225 -20.50 -9.88 -10.70
#